data_AF-A0AAE7P198-F1
#
_entry.id   AF-A0AAE7P198-F1
#
_cell.length_a   1.000
_cell.length_b   1.000
_cell.length_c   1.000
_cell.angle_alpha   90.00
_cell.angle_beta   90.00
_cell.angle_gamma   90.00
#
_symmetry.space_group_name_H-M   'P 1'
#
loop_
_entity.id
_entity.type
_entity.pdbx_description
1 polymer ?
#
loop_
_entity_poly.entity_id
_entity_poly.type
_entity_poly.pdbx_seq_one_letter_code
_entity_poly.pdbx_strand_id
1 'polypeptide(L)'
;MIKKLLDEAIGELDELINLTIQDIANIKEAKHSSVDESVKKKNALVRAFEDIKRALDKELLKVSKESGTTTLASVLDDEVKSKLVLMRSKLENLHKVNKEYARHVVAVKEFFDSLNEKIFGTKASEYGQDGNSIDNNFYKSRV
;
A
#
# COMPACT_ATOMS: atom_id res chain seq x y z
N MET A 1 -18.94 20.32 -12.14
CA MET A 1 -18.96 18.96 -11.58
C MET A 1 -17.56 18.36 -11.51
N ILE A 2 -16.82 18.33 -12.63
CA ILE A 2 -15.41 17.87 -12.71
C ILE A 2 -14.48 18.59 -11.71
N LYS A 3 -14.63 19.91 -11.54
CA LYS A 3 -13.83 20.70 -10.56
C LYS A 3 -13.98 20.18 -9.12
N LYS A 4 -15.20 19.84 -8.69
CA LYS A 4 -15.46 19.31 -7.34
C LYS A 4 -14.83 17.92 -7.15
N LEU A 5 -14.99 17.04 -8.14
CA LEU A 5 -14.37 15.71 -8.13
C LEU A 5 -12.83 15.80 -8.06
N LEU A 6 -12.23 16.77 -8.75
CA LEU A 6 -10.79 17.00 -8.66
C LEU A 6 -10.36 17.51 -7.28
N ASP A 7 -11.07 18.47 -6.70
CA ASP A 7 -10.75 18.97 -5.36
C ASP A 7 -10.87 17.88 -4.30
N GLU A 8 -11.89 17.04 -4.41
CA GLU A 8 -12.15 15.90 -3.52
C GLU A 8 -11.05 14.84 -3.65
N ALA A 9 -10.68 14.45 -4.88
CA ALA A 9 -9.55 13.55 -5.14
C ALA A 9 -8.22 14.11 -4.61
N ILE A 10 -7.98 15.41 -4.77
CA ILE A 10 -6.77 16.09 -4.30
C ILE A 10 -6.71 16.10 -2.76
N GLY A 11 -7.86 16.28 -2.09
CA GLY A 11 -7.98 16.22 -0.64
C GLY A 11 -7.71 14.82 -0.09
N GLU A 12 -8.29 13.79 -0.70
CA GLU A 12 -8.05 12.39 -0.31
C GLU A 12 -6.58 11.98 -0.49
N LEU A 13 -5.94 12.42 -1.56
CA LEU A 13 -4.51 12.18 -1.77
C LEU A 13 -3.65 12.85 -0.71
N ASP A 14 -3.96 14.07 -0.28
CA ASP A 14 -3.24 14.74 0.82
C ASP A 14 -3.40 14.00 2.13
N GLU A 15 -4.62 13.56 2.44
CA GLU A 15 -4.89 12.82 3.67
C GLU A 15 -4.15 11.49 3.68
N LEU A 16 -4.10 10.79 2.54
CA LEU A 16 -3.35 9.54 2.38
C LEU A 16 -1.82 9.76 2.52
N ILE A 17 -1.30 10.85 1.96
CA ILE A 17 0.12 11.24 2.12
C ILE A 17 0.41 11.52 3.59
N ASN A 18 -0.43 12.31 4.27
CA ASN A 18 -0.25 12.65 5.68
C ASN A 18 -0.29 11.43 6.59
N LEU A 19 -1.24 10.51 6.38
CA LEU A 19 -1.30 9.25 7.12
C LEU A 19 -0.04 8.42 6.89
N THR A 20 0.48 8.36 5.67
CA THR A 20 1.70 7.61 5.35
C THR A 20 2.94 8.24 6.01
N ILE A 21 3.03 9.58 6.07
CA ILE A 21 4.10 10.29 6.79
C ILE A 21 4.00 10.03 8.29
N GLN A 22 2.79 10.06 8.86
CA GLN A 22 2.57 9.74 10.27
C GLN A 22 2.96 8.30 10.59
N ASP A 23 2.63 7.35 9.72
CA ASP A 23 3.05 5.96 9.90
C ASP A 23 4.57 5.80 9.88
N ILE A 24 5.28 6.53 8.99
CA ILE A 24 6.75 6.57 9.01
C ILE A 24 7.27 7.11 10.34
N ALA A 25 6.67 8.17 10.87
CA ALA A 25 7.06 8.74 12.17
C ALA A 25 6.77 7.77 13.32
N ASN A 26 5.61 7.12 13.33
CA ASN A 26 5.23 6.12 14.32
C ASN A 26 6.16 4.89 14.29
N ILE A 27 6.59 4.44 13.10
CA ILE A 27 7.59 3.39 12.96
C ILE A 27 8.92 3.81 13.62
N LYS A 28 9.36 5.05 13.39
CA LYS A 28 10.60 5.57 13.99
C LYS A 28 10.51 5.68 15.51
N GLU A 29 9.33 5.99 16.04
CA GLU A 29 9.05 6.06 17.48
C GLU A 29 8.68 4.70 18.12
N ALA A 30 8.71 3.60 17.35
CA ALA A 30 8.29 2.25 17.76
C ALA A 30 6.84 2.16 18.29
N LYS A 31 5.95 3.06 17.81
CA LYS A 31 4.52 3.08 18.16
C LYS A 31 3.72 2.25 17.15
N HIS A 32 3.62 0.94 17.39
CA HIS A 32 2.96 0.01 16.47
C HIS A 32 1.47 -0.25 16.75
N SER A 33 0.92 0.30 17.84
CA SER A 33 -0.47 0.07 18.25
C SER A 33 -1.52 0.66 17.29
N SER A 34 -1.15 1.67 16.49
CA SER A 34 -2.05 2.37 15.57
C SER A 34 -1.98 1.90 14.12
N VAL A 35 -1.14 0.90 13.81
CA VAL A 35 -0.88 0.47 12.43
C VAL A 35 -2.13 -0.14 11.78
N ASP A 36 -2.88 -0.98 12.50
CA ASP A 36 -4.09 -1.61 11.95
C ASP A 36 -5.20 -0.60 11.62
N GLU A 37 -5.41 0.40 12.48
CA GLU A 37 -6.38 1.47 12.21
C GLU A 37 -5.94 2.35 11.04
N SER A 38 -4.65 2.66 10.96
CA SER A 38 -4.08 3.43 9.86
C SER A 38 -4.23 2.68 8.53
N VAL A 39 -3.97 1.37 8.49
CA VAL A 39 -4.15 0.54 7.30
C VAL A 39 -5.61 0.51 6.85
N LYS A 40 -6.56 0.38 7.79
CA LYS A 40 -8.00 0.43 7.46
C LYS A 40 -8.41 1.78 6.85
N LYS A 41 -7.95 2.89 7.45
CA LYS A 41 -8.23 4.25 6.94
C LYS A 41 -7.62 4.47 5.57
N LYS A 42 -6.35 4.08 5.35
CA LYS A 42 -5.69 4.18 4.05
C LYS A 42 -6.40 3.36 2.97
N ASN A 43 -6.83 2.14 3.27
CA ASN A 43 -7.58 1.33 2.32
C ASN A 43 -8.95 1.93 1.97
N ALA A 44 -9.63 2.59 2.91
CA ALA A 44 -10.87 3.30 2.64
C ALA A 44 -10.65 4.51 1.72
N LEU A 45 -9.61 5.31 1.99
CA LEU A 45 -9.23 6.47 1.17
C LEU A 45 -8.81 6.06 -0.24
N VAL A 46 -8.07 4.95 -0.41
CA VAL A 46 -7.71 4.44 -1.75
C VAL A 46 -8.96 4.06 -2.55
N ARG A 47 -9.94 3.41 -1.93
CA ARG A 47 -11.19 3.05 -2.60
C ARG A 47 -12.00 4.29 -3.00
N ALA A 48 -12.12 5.26 -2.09
CA ALA A 48 -12.80 6.52 -2.38
C ALA A 48 -12.13 7.25 -3.56
N PHE A 49 -10.80 7.26 -3.59
CA PHE A 49 -10.05 7.85 -4.69
C PHE A 49 -10.26 7.13 -6.02
N GLU A 50 -10.30 5.78 -6.01
CA GLU A 50 -10.61 4.98 -7.20
C GLU A 50 -12.02 5.26 -7.74
N ASP A 51 -13.01 5.40 -6.85
CA ASP A 51 -14.38 5.73 -7.21
C ASP A 51 -14.50 7.14 -7.80
N ILE A 52 -13.83 8.12 -7.19
CA ILE A 52 -13.75 9.48 -7.72
C ILE A 52 -13.05 9.49 -9.08
N LYS A 53 -11.94 8.75 -9.24
CA LYS A 53 -11.25 8.62 -10.53
C LYS A 53 -12.17 8.05 -11.61
N ARG A 54 -12.93 7.00 -11.29
CA ARG A 54 -13.91 6.40 -12.23
C ARG A 54 -15.01 7.39 -12.59
N ALA A 55 -15.51 8.16 -11.63
CA ALA A 55 -16.49 9.21 -11.89
C ALA A 55 -15.91 10.32 -12.79
N LEU A 56 -14.65 10.70 -12.57
CA LEU A 56 -13.93 11.69 -13.36
C LEU A 56 -13.71 11.21 -14.80
N ASP A 57 -13.26 9.96 -14.98
CA ASP A 57 -13.10 9.33 -16.30
C ASP A 57 -14.44 9.27 -17.05
N LYS A 58 -15.54 8.94 -16.36
CA LYS A 58 -16.89 8.90 -16.94
C LYS A 58 -17.38 10.28 -17.38
N GLU A 59 -17.13 11.31 -16.57
CA GLU A 59 -17.48 12.70 -16.92
C GLU A 59 -16.61 13.23 -18.07
N LEU A 60 -15.31 12.92 -18.09
CA LEU A 60 -14.42 13.26 -19.21
C LEU A 60 -14.85 12.58 -20.52
N LEU A 61 -15.31 11.32 -20.46
CA LEU A 61 -15.85 10.60 -21.61
C LEU A 61 -17.19 11.15 -22.10
N LYS A 62 -18.04 11.70 -21.21
CA LYS A 62 -19.26 12.40 -21.63
C LYS A 62 -18.90 13.69 -22.37
N VAL A 63 -18.02 14.49 -21.78
CA VAL A 63 -17.55 15.73 -22.38
C VAL A 63 -16.93 15.46 -23.75
N SER A 64 -16.12 14.41 -23.91
CA SER A 64 -15.53 14.06 -25.21
C SER A 64 -16.55 13.63 -26.27
N LYS A 65 -17.60 12.91 -25.88
CA LYS A 65 -18.68 12.49 -26.77
C LYS A 65 -19.59 13.65 -27.19
N GLU A 66 -19.86 14.59 -26.30
CA GLU A 66 -20.64 15.80 -26.59
C GLU A 66 -19.85 16.79 -27.48
N SER A 67 -18.52 16.76 -27.41
CA SER A 67 -17.64 17.70 -28.13
C SER A 67 -17.38 17.34 -29.59
N GLY A 68 -17.76 16.14 -30.05
CA GLY A 68 -17.81 15.69 -31.46
C GLY A 68 -16.49 15.64 -32.25
N THR A 69 -15.66 16.68 -32.18
CA THR A 69 -14.46 16.93 -33.01
C THR A 69 -13.42 17.84 -32.35
N THR A 70 -13.68 18.44 -31.18
CA THR A 70 -12.71 19.34 -30.51
C THR A 70 -11.89 18.60 -29.45
N THR A 71 -10.57 18.78 -29.46
CA THR A 71 -9.64 18.16 -28.52
C THR A 71 -10.10 18.42 -27.08
N LEU A 72 -10.19 17.40 -26.21
CA LEU A 72 -10.58 17.56 -24.78
C LEU A 72 -9.87 18.72 -24.08
N ALA A 73 -8.61 19.00 -24.44
CA ALA A 73 -7.82 20.11 -23.94
C ALA A 73 -8.33 21.52 -24.33
N SER A 74 -9.14 21.64 -25.39
CA SER A 74 -9.80 22.89 -25.81
C SER A 74 -11.15 23.11 -25.12
N VAL A 75 -11.75 22.04 -24.58
CA VAL A 75 -13.07 22.06 -23.91
C VAL A 75 -12.92 22.22 -22.40
N LEU A 76 -11.80 21.76 -21.84
CA LEU A 76 -11.49 21.89 -20.43
C LEU A 76 -10.88 23.26 -20.11
N ASP A 77 -11.48 23.98 -19.17
CA ASP A 77 -10.93 25.21 -18.57
C ASP A 77 -9.48 25.00 -18.11
N ASP A 78 -8.67 26.05 -18.21
CA ASP A 78 -7.28 26.03 -17.74
C ASP A 78 -7.15 25.72 -16.24
N GLU A 79 -8.16 26.07 -15.44
CA GLU A 79 -8.25 25.70 -14.03
C GLU A 79 -8.36 24.18 -13.84
N VAL A 80 -9.12 23.49 -14.69
CA VAL A 80 -9.30 22.03 -14.64
C VAL A 80 -8.00 21.33 -15.04
N LYS A 81 -7.30 21.86 -16.05
CA LYS A 81 -5.95 21.37 -16.44
C LYS A 81 -4.96 21.53 -15.29
N SER A 82 -4.96 22.69 -14.63
CA SER A 82 -4.08 22.95 -13.49
C SER A 82 -4.34 21.97 -12.34
N LYS A 83 -5.61 21.72 -12.02
CA LYS A 83 -5.99 20.72 -11.00
C LYS A 83 -5.60 19.29 -11.38
N LEU A 84 -5.70 18.91 -12.66
CA LEU A 84 -5.22 17.60 -13.14
C LEU A 84 -3.70 17.45 -13.01
N VAL A 85 -2.94 18.51 -13.32
CA VAL A 85 -1.48 18.53 -13.12
C VAL A 85 -1.15 18.41 -11.63
N LEU A 86 -1.88 19.11 -10.77
CA LEU A 86 -1.71 19.05 -9.32
C LEU A 86 -2.00 17.64 -8.78
N MET A 87 -3.11 17.02 -9.20
CA MET A 87 -3.46 15.64 -8.84
C MET A 87 -2.37 14.65 -9.26
N ARG A 88 -1.81 14.80 -10.48
CA ARG A 88 -0.69 13.98 -10.94
C ARG A 88 0.55 14.15 -10.05
N SER A 89 0.91 15.39 -9.72
CA SER A 89 2.04 15.67 -8.84
C SER A 89 1.87 15.05 -7.46
N LYS A 90 0.65 15.09 -6.90
CA LYS A 90 0.34 14.44 -5.61
C LYS A 90 0.42 12.92 -5.67
N LEU A 91 -0.01 12.29 -6.75
CA LEU A 91 0.17 10.85 -6.96
C LEU A 91 1.66 10.45 -7.01
N GLU A 92 2.49 11.24 -7.69
CA GLU A 92 3.93 11.01 -7.74
C GLU A 92 4.56 11.15 -6.34
N ASN A 93 4.12 12.14 -5.55
CA ASN A 93 4.56 12.33 -4.17
C ASN A 93 4.12 11.16 -3.27
N LEU A 94 2.85 10.76 -3.34
CA LEU A 94 2.32 9.60 -2.63
C LEU A 94 3.13 8.34 -2.93
N HIS A 95 3.44 8.09 -4.21
CA HIS A 95 4.27 6.94 -4.60
C HIS A 95 5.67 7.00 -3.96
N LYS A 96 6.30 8.18 -3.91
CA LYS A 96 7.60 8.38 -3.28
C LYS A 96 7.56 8.12 -1.77
N VAL A 97 6.59 8.71 -1.07
CA VAL A 97 6.43 8.55 0.39
C VAL A 97 6.10 7.09 0.73
N ASN A 98 5.24 6.43 -0.05
CA ASN A 98 4.88 5.04 0.19
C ASN A 98 6.07 4.09 -0.03
N LYS A 99 6.95 4.39 -1.00
CA LYS A 99 8.22 3.68 -1.20
C LYS A 99 9.16 3.84 0.00
N GLU A 100 9.21 5.02 0.62
CA GLU A 100 9.97 5.23 1.86
C GLU A 100 9.37 4.47 3.03
N TYR A 101 8.05 4.49 3.20
CA TYR A 101 7.34 3.70 4.20
C TYR A 101 7.67 2.21 4.08
N ALA A 102 7.59 1.64 2.87
CA ALA A 102 7.93 0.24 2.63
C ALA A 102 9.36 -0.11 3.06
N ARG A 103 10.34 0.77 2.79
CA ARG A 103 11.73 0.57 3.24
C ARG A 103 11.84 0.53 4.76
N HIS A 104 11.14 1.41 5.47
CA HIS A 104 11.16 1.42 6.94
C HIS A 104 10.50 0.15 7.51
N VAL A 105 9.38 -0.31 6.93
CA VAL A 105 8.73 -1.56 7.34
C VAL A 105 9.65 -2.76 7.15
N VAL A 106 10.36 -2.85 6.00
CA VAL A 106 11.32 -3.93 5.74
C VAL A 106 12.48 -3.88 6.73
N ALA A 107 13.06 -2.71 7.00
CA ALA A 107 14.15 -2.57 7.95
C ALA A 107 13.74 -2.98 9.39
N VAL A 108 12.52 -2.64 9.81
CA VAL A 108 11.97 -3.10 11.10
C VAL A 108 11.80 -4.62 11.12
N LYS A 109 11.29 -5.21 10.04
CA LYS A 109 11.16 -6.67 9.92
C LYS A 109 12.53 -7.35 10.03
N GLU A 110 13.52 -6.90 9.27
CA GLU A 110 14.89 -7.45 9.30
C GLU A 110 15.54 -7.30 10.69
N PHE A 111 15.29 -6.18 11.37
CA PHE A 111 15.73 -5.99 12.75
C PHE A 111 15.10 -7.00 13.71
N PHE A 112 13.78 -7.18 13.66
CA PHE A 112 13.09 -8.19 14.47
C PHE A 112 13.53 -9.62 14.14
N ASP A 113 13.71 -9.93 12.85
CA ASP A 113 14.20 -11.25 12.41
C ASP A 113 15.62 -11.49 12.95
N SER A 114 16.53 -10.52 12.86
CA SER A 114 17.89 -10.63 13.41
C SER A 114 17.92 -10.70 14.95
N LEU A 115 17.01 -10.01 15.64
CA LEU A 115 16.85 -10.13 17.09
C LEU A 115 16.33 -11.52 17.47
N ASN A 116 15.35 -12.04 16.74
CA ASN A 116 14.85 -13.40 16.94
C ASN A 116 15.95 -14.43 16.71
N GLU A 117 16.72 -14.30 15.62
CA GLU A 117 17.86 -15.17 15.35
C GLU A 117 18.94 -15.07 16.43
N LYS A 118 19.09 -13.92 17.10
CA LYS A 118 20.09 -13.73 18.17
C LYS A 118 19.60 -14.19 19.54
N ILE A 119 18.31 -14.03 19.84
CA ILE A 119 17.66 -14.40 21.12
C ILE A 119 17.31 -15.88 21.13
N PHE A 120 16.66 -16.35 20.08
CA PHE A 120 16.30 -17.76 19.88
C PHE A 120 17.39 -18.55 19.15
N GLY A 121 18.49 -17.87 18.81
CA GLY A 121 19.81 -18.42 18.52
C GLY A 121 19.73 -19.82 18.01
N THR A 122 19.69 -20.00 16.68
CA THR A 122 19.62 -21.31 15.99
C THR A 122 20.50 -22.34 16.68
N LYS A 123 19.97 -22.94 17.73
CA LYS A 123 20.40 -24.19 18.32
C LYS A 123 19.48 -25.17 17.64
N ALA A 124 19.80 -25.44 16.36
CA ALA A 124 19.80 -26.83 15.93
C ALA A 124 20.63 -27.55 16.99
N SER A 125 19.92 -28.09 17.97
CA SER A 125 20.49 -28.68 19.16
C SER A 125 21.09 -29.98 18.65
N GLU A 126 22.41 -29.95 18.49
CA GLU A 126 23.28 -31.10 18.54
C GLU A 126 23.11 -31.74 19.92
N TYR A 127 22.00 -32.47 20.13
CA TYR A 127 21.79 -33.34 21.28
C TYR A 127 20.73 -34.39 20.93
N GLY A 128 21.20 -35.56 20.46
CA GLY A 128 20.50 -36.84 20.58
C GLY A 128 19.90 -37.43 19.30
N GLN A 129 20.70 -38.19 18.54
CA GLN A 129 20.56 -39.66 18.48
C GLN A 129 21.58 -40.26 17.49
N ASP A 130 22.74 -40.63 18.04
CA ASP A 130 23.40 -41.86 17.62
C ASP A 130 22.50 -43.06 17.97
N GLY A 131 22.40 -44.01 17.04
CA GLY A 131 21.95 -45.39 17.29
C GLY A 131 20.47 -45.68 16.97
N ASN A 132 20.18 -46.19 15.77
CA ASN A 132 19.97 -47.63 15.62
C ASN A 132 19.80 -48.03 14.15
N SER A 133 20.39 -49.17 13.84
CA SER A 133 20.24 -49.94 12.62
C SER A 133 18.78 -50.15 12.22
N ILE A 134 18.56 -50.05 10.91
CA ILE A 134 17.75 -50.95 10.09
C ILE A 134 17.05 -52.04 10.92
N ASP A 135 15.73 -51.95 11.08
CA ASP A 135 14.90 -53.14 11.07
C ASP A 135 13.55 -52.85 10.40
N ASN A 136 13.39 -53.56 9.28
CA ASN A 136 12.24 -53.55 8.40
C ASN A 136 11.10 -54.39 9.02
N ASN A 137 9.85 -54.00 8.70
CA ASN A 137 8.61 -54.77 8.81
C ASN A 137 7.96 -54.93 10.20
N PHE A 138 7.00 -54.06 10.52
CA PHE A 138 5.90 -54.38 11.44
C PHE A 138 4.49 -54.24 10.85
N TYR A 139 4.36 -53.91 9.56
CA TYR A 139 3.08 -53.94 8.85
C TYR A 139 2.98 -55.17 7.93
N LYS A 140 2.75 -56.35 8.53
CA LYS A 140 2.15 -57.48 7.81
C LYS A 140 0.83 -57.88 8.46
N SER A 141 -0.23 -57.44 7.77
CA SER A 141 -1.59 -57.96 7.68
C SER A 141 -2.00 -59.13 8.58
N ARG A 142 -3.03 -58.91 9.40
CA ARG A 142 -4.02 -59.94 9.72
C ARG A 142 -4.95 -60.11 8.52
N VAL A 143 -4.82 -61.19 7.75
CA VAL A 143 -5.90 -62.00 7.16
C VAL A 143 -5.35 -63.41 6.97
#